data_AF-A0A413IR81-F1
#
_entry.id   AF-A0A413IR81-F1
#
_cell.length_a   1.000
_cell.length_b   1.000
_cell.length_c   1.000
_cell.angle_alpha   90.00
_cell.angle_beta   90.00
_cell.angle_gamma   90.00
#
_symmetry.space_group_name_H-M   'P 1'
#
loop_
_entity.id
_entity.type
_entity.pdbx_description
1 polymer ?
#
loop_
_entity_poly.entity_id
_entity_poly.type
_entity_poly.pdbx_seq_one_letter_code
_entity_poly.pdbx_strand_id
1 'polypeptide(L)' 'MIHANPNPEMTVAEVKAFRDNLRRYTLGNITRQEKQEIEARTRRMNNVAERIIANNGGKNPILGY' A
#
# COMPACT_ATOMS: atom_id res chain seq x y z
N MET A 1 -0.89 -1.60 -26.60
CA MET A 1 0.18 -2.47 -26.07
C MET A 1 0.49 -1.97 -24.67
N ILE A 2 0.35 -2.77 -23.62
CA ILE A 2 0.67 -2.33 -22.25
C ILE A 2 2.18 -2.41 -22.09
N HIS A 3 2.85 -1.28 -21.88
CA HIS A 3 4.28 -1.27 -21.62
C HIS A 3 4.54 -1.89 -20.25
N ALA A 4 5.36 -2.93 -20.21
CA ALA A 4 5.80 -3.52 -18.94
C ALA A 4 6.62 -2.47 -18.20
N ASN A 5 6.17 -2.09 -17.00
CA ASN A 5 6.98 -1.30 -16.09
C ASN A 5 8.09 -2.24 -15.58
N PRO A 6 9.38 -1.98 -15.90
CA PRO A 6 10.46 -2.87 -15.47
C PRO A 6 10.44 -2.97 -13.94
N ASN A 7 10.78 -4.16 -13.44
CA ASN A 7 11.00 -4.30 -12.00
C ASN A 7 12.07 -3.28 -11.58
N PRO A 8 11.87 -2.59 -10.44
CA PRO A 8 12.87 -1.66 -9.93
C PRO A 8 14.21 -2.38 -9.77
N GLU A 9 15.30 -1.71 -10.11
CA GLU A 9 16.63 -2.22 -9.82
C GLU A 9 16.76 -2.38 -8.31
N MET A 10 17.05 -3.60 -7.87
CA MET A 10 17.24 -3.94 -6.47
C MET A 10 18.56 -4.68 -6.31
N THR A 11 19.33 -4.28 -5.31
CA THR A 11 20.50 -5.00 -4.85
C THR A 11 20.10 -6.35 -4.25
N VAL A 12 21.05 -7.29 -4.18
CA VAL A 12 20.86 -8.59 -3.53
C VAL A 12 20.41 -8.42 -2.07
N ALA A 13 20.91 -7.39 -1.39
CA ALA A 13 20.53 -7.07 -0.02
C ALA A 13 19.06 -6.64 0.09
N GLU A 14 18.58 -5.79 -0.82
CA GLU A 14 17.19 -5.36 -0.86
C GLU A 14 16.24 -6.51 -1.19
N VAL A 15 16.62 -7.39 -2.14
CA VAL A 15 15.83 -8.59 -2.45
C VAL A 15 15.71 -9.50 -1.23
N LYS A 16 16.80 -9.67 -0.47
CA LYS A 16 16.78 -10.47 0.77
C LYS A 16 15.86 -9.83 1.81
N ALA A 17 16.01 -8.53 2.08
CA ALA A 17 15.19 -7.79 3.03
C ALA A 17 13.70 -7.84 2.66
N PHE A 18 13.37 -7.71 1.36
CA PHE A 18 12.01 -7.86 0.86
C PHE A 18 11.43 -9.25 1.17
N ARG A 19 12.17 -10.32 0.86
CA ARG A 19 11.72 -11.70 1.11
C ARG A 19 11.53 -11.99 2.59
N ASP A 20 12.45 -11.51 3.42
CA ASP A 20 12.39 -11.70 4.88
C ASP A 20 11.18 -10.96 5.46
N ASN A 21 10.95 -9.70 5.05
CA ASN A 21 9.77 -8.94 5.43
C ASN A 21 8.47 -9.63 4.97
N LEU A 22 8.40 -10.07 3.72
CA LEU A 22 7.22 -10.77 3.18
C LEU A 22 6.89 -11.99 4.03
N ARG A 23 7.87 -12.85 4.32
CA ARG A 23 7.68 -14.02 5.20
C ARG A 23 7.19 -13.62 6.59
N ARG A 24 7.76 -12.56 7.17
CA ARG A 24 7.39 -12.06 8.50
C ARG A 24 5.92 -11.62 8.55
N TYR A 25 5.46 -10.90 7.52
CA TYR A 25 4.06 -10.49 7.38
C TYR A 25 3.13 -11.68 7.13
N THR A 26 3.48 -12.62 6.25
CA THR A 26 2.65 -13.80 5.95
C THR A 26 2.49 -14.73 7.16
N LEU A 27 3.50 -14.82 8.01
CA LEU A 27 3.46 -15.61 9.25
C LEU A 27 2.80 -14.89 10.43
N GLY A 28 2.34 -13.65 10.24
CA GLY A 28 1.71 -12.87 11.31
C GLY A 28 2.67 -12.35 12.38
N ASN A 29 3.99 -12.42 12.14
CA ASN A 29 5.03 -11.92 13.03
C ASN A 29 5.18 -10.39 12.89
N ILE A 30 4.09 -9.67 13.18
CA ILE A 30 4.01 -8.22 13.08
C ILE A 30 4.07 -7.64 14.50
N THR A 31 4.90 -6.63 14.69
CA THR A 31 4.99 -5.96 15.99
C THR A 31 3.72 -5.12 16.26
N ARG A 32 3.46 -4.82 17.54
CA ARG A 32 2.32 -3.96 17.91
C ARG A 32 2.41 -2.57 17.26
N GLN A 33 3.62 -2.02 17.15
CA GLN A 33 3.86 -0.72 16.53
C GLN A 33 3.53 -0.77 15.03
N GLU A 34 4.03 -1.76 14.29
CA GLU A 34 3.73 -1.91 12.87
C GLU A 34 2.23 -2.09 12.62
N LYS A 35 1.54 -2.82 13.50
CA LYS A 35 0.08 -2.95 13.43
C LYS A 35 -0.62 -1.59 13.59
N GLN A 36 -0.18 -0.77 14.54
CA GLN A 36 -0.72 0.59 14.73
C GLN A 36 -0.46 1.49 13.52
N GLU A 37 0.72 1.39 12.91
CA GLU A 37 1.07 2.14 11.71
C GLU A 37 0.21 1.73 10.51
N ILE A 38 0.00 0.42 10.31
CA ILE A 38 -0.91 -0.12 9.29
C ILE A 38 -2.33 0.37 9.53
N GLU A 39 -2.85 0.25 10.75
CA GLU A 39 -4.20 0.72 11.10
C GLU A 39 -4.37 2.23 10.84
N ALA A 40 -3.39 3.04 11.22
CA ALA A 40 -3.41 4.48 10.97
C ALA A 40 -3.41 4.80 9.46
N ARG A 41 -2.61 4.07 8.66
CA ARG A 41 -2.59 4.23 7.20
C ARG A 41 -3.93 3.80 6.57
N THR A 42 -4.48 2.67 6.97
CA THR A 42 -5.78 2.19 6.48
C THR A 42 -6.90 3.16 6.83
N ARG A 43 -6.94 3.69 8.06
CA ARG A 43 -7.92 4.72 8.46
C ARG A 43 -7.81 5.96 7.57
N ARG A 44 -6.60 6.46 7.31
CA ARG A 44 -6.40 7.60 6.41
C ARG A 44 -6.92 7.32 5.00
N MET A 45 -6.63 6.15 4.44
CA MET A 45 -7.09 5.76 3.11
C MET A 45 -8.62 5.68 3.04
N ASN A 46 -9.25 5.05 4.03
CA ASN A 46 -10.71 4.92 4.08
C ASN A 46 -11.38 6.29 4.20
N ASN A 47 -10.87 7.16 5.08
CA ASN A 47 -11.41 8.53 5.22
C ASN A 47 -11.31 9.33 3.92
N VAL A 48 -10.23 9.15 3.15
CA VAL A 48 -10.09 9.80 1.84
C VAL A 48 -11.08 9.21 0.84
N ALA A 49 -11.22 7.89 0.79
CA ALA A 49 -12.18 7.21 -0.08
C ALA A 49 -13.62 7.66 0.21
N GLU A 50 -14.02 7.71 1.48
CA GLU A 50 -15.33 8.20 1.93
C GLU A 50 -15.59 9.64 1.48
N ARG A 51 -14.59 10.53 1.62
CA ARG A 51 -14.70 11.92 1.16
C ARG A 51 -14.86 12.02 -0.36
N ILE A 52 -14.13 11.21 -1.13
CA ILE A 52 -14.25 11.16 -2.58
C ILE A 52 -15.67 10.71 -2.97
N ILE A 53 -16.18 9.66 -2.33
CA ILE A 53 -17.53 9.14 -2.56
C ILE A 53 -18.58 10.19 -2.24
N ALA A 54 -18.50 10.84 -1.07
CA ALA A 54 -19.46 11.84 -0.61
C ALA A 54 -19.48 13.10 -1.48
N ASN A 55 -18.32 13.61 -1.90
CA ASN A 55 -18.24 14.89 -2.60
C ASN A 55 -18.47 14.81 -4.12
N ASN A 56 -18.16 13.68 -4.75
CA ASN A 56 -18.15 13.55 -6.21
C ASN A 56 -18.99 12.36 -6.72
N GLY A 57 -19.85 11.77 -5.88
CA GLY A 57 -20.63 10.58 -6.25
C GLY A 57 -19.75 9.36 -6.57
N GLY A 58 -18.54 9.29 -6.00
CA GLY A 58 -17.55 8.25 -6.28
C GLY A 58 -16.54 8.58 -7.38
N LYS A 59 -16.69 9.71 -8.09
CA LYS A 59 -15.69 10.16 -9.07
C LYS A 59 -14.45 10.67 -8.38
N ASN A 60 -13.28 10.10 -8.70
CA ASN A 60 -12.03 10.56 -8.11
C ASN A 60 -11.54 11.80 -8.87
N PRO A 61 -11.52 13.00 -8.25
CA PRO A 61 -11.13 14.24 -8.93
C PRO A 61 -9.65 14.25 -9.36
N ILE A 62 -8.81 13.37 -8.78
CA ILE A 62 -7.42 13.18 -9.20
C ILE A 62 -7.34 12.36 -10.50
N LEU A 63 -8.31 11.46 -10.75
CA LEU A 63 -8.33 10.57 -11.92
C LEU A 63 -9.24 11.08 -13.05
N GLY A 64 -10.07 12.09 -12.80
CA GLY A 64 -10.76 12.85 -13.86
C GLY A 64 -11.88 12.12 -14.62
N TYR A 65 -12.44 11.03 -14.09
CA TYR A 65 -13.57 10.31 -14.72
C TYR A 65 -14.87 10.50 -13.94
#